data_AF-G8JRK2-F1
#
_entry.id   AF-G8JRK2-F1
#
_cell.length_a   1.000
_cell.length_b   1.000
_cell.length_c   1.000
_cell.angle_alpha   90.00
_cell.angle_beta   90.00
_cell.angle_gamma   90.00
#
_symmetry.space_group_name_H-M   'P 1'
#
loop_
_entity.id
_entity.type
_entity.pdbx_description
1 polymer ?
#
loop_
_entity_poly.entity_id
_entity_poly.type
_entity_poly.pdbx_seq_one_letter_code
_entity_poly.pdbx_strand_id
1 'polypeptide(L)'
;MEHKDNVTLLLLQLLLYRQQELVHNNRALDYERLLMNPTVDEEVLKRFTRHKLVRLYCPYICDIQLRGMKSIVQDIFTKGLKDNKGNVPVTLVTLANHYYRQRIQQLEKEELPKLKELIQSNLNG
;
A
#
# COMPACT_ATOMS: atom_id res chain seq x y z
N MET A 1 -13.62 0.17 4.28
CA MET A 1 -12.89 0.54 5.52
C MET A 1 -11.75 1.47 5.13
N GLU A 2 -11.51 2.54 5.88
CA GLU A 2 -10.39 3.44 5.59
C GLU A 2 -9.11 2.89 6.23
N HIS A 3 -8.20 2.39 5.40
CA HIS A 3 -6.90 1.89 5.84
C HIS A 3 -5.90 3.04 5.87
N LYS A 4 -4.98 3.06 6.86
CA LYS A 4 -3.92 4.07 6.89
C LYS A 4 -3.08 4.02 5.62
N ASP A 5 -2.71 5.18 5.09
CA ASP A 5 -1.99 5.30 3.82
C ASP A 5 -0.69 4.50 3.79
N ASN A 6 0.02 4.40 4.92
CA ASN A 6 1.23 3.60 5.04
C ASN A 6 0.99 2.08 4.91
N VAL A 7 -0.15 1.58 5.38
CA VAL A 7 -0.55 0.16 5.25
C VAL A 7 -0.96 -0.12 3.80
N THR A 8 -1.73 0.78 3.20
CA THR A 8 -2.12 0.68 1.79
C THR A 8 -0.91 0.72 0.85
N LEU A 9 0.02 1.66 1.10
CA LEU A 9 1.27 1.77 0.35
C LEU A 9 2.11 0.48 0.43
N LEU A 10 2.23 -0.11 1.63
CA LEU A 10 2.94 -1.37 1.82
C LEU A 10 2.31 -2.50 0.99
N LEU A 11 0.98 -2.63 1.00
CA LEU A 11 0.29 -3.64 0.21
C LEU A 11 0.58 -3.48 -1.30
N LEU A 12 0.51 -2.25 -1.80
CA LEU A 12 0.83 -1.95 -3.20
C LEU A 12 2.28 -2.27 -3.56
N GLN A 13 3.24 -1.99 -2.66
CA GLN A 13 4.65 -2.33 -2.85
C GLN A 13 4.88 -3.85 -2.89
N LEU A 14 4.24 -4.60 -1.99
CA LEU A 14 4.32 -6.06 -1.98
C LEU A 14 3.72 -6.67 -3.25
N LEU A 15 2.58 -6.13 -3.72
CA LEU A 15 1.97 -6.56 -4.97
C LEU A 15 2.87 -6.28 -6.17
N LEU A 16 3.46 -5.08 -6.26
CA LEU A 16 4.38 -4.72 -7.33
C LEU A 16 5.58 -5.67 -7.38
N TYR A 17 6.21 -5.90 -6.23
CA TYR A 17 7.33 -6.82 -6.12
C TYR A 17 6.92 -8.24 -6.55
N ARG A 18 5.73 -8.70 -6.13
CA ARG A 18 5.21 -10.01 -6.54
C ARG A 18 5.03 -10.10 -8.06
N GLN A 19 4.51 -9.06 -8.72
CA GLN A 19 4.32 -9.09 -10.18
C GLN A 19 5.66 -9.17 -10.91
N GLN A 20 6.69 -8.49 -10.40
CA GLN A 20 8.06 -8.55 -10.93
C GLN A 20 8.65 -9.95 -10.79
N GLU A 21 8.50 -10.60 -9.63
CA GLU A 21 8.91 -11.99 -9.42
C GLU A 21 8.22 -12.94 -10.43
N LEU A 22 6.91 -12.79 -10.62
CA LEU A 22 6.12 -13.65 -11.50
C LEU A 22 6.59 -13.54 -12.96
N VAL A 23 6.79 -12.33 -13.47
CA VAL A 23 7.27 -12.11 -14.84
C VAL A 23 8.71 -12.56 -15.03
N HIS A 24 9.56 -12.33 -14.02
CA HIS A 24 10.94 -12.83 -14.05
C HIS A 24 10.98 -14.37 -14.17
N ASN A 25 10.13 -15.06 -13.42
CA ASN A 25 10.06 -16.52 -13.41
C ASN A 25 9.28 -17.10 -14.61
N ASN A 26 8.37 -16.33 -15.20
CA ASN A 26 7.60 -16.73 -16.38
C ASN A 26 7.45 -15.56 -17.36
N ARG A 27 8.33 -15.54 -18.38
CA ARG A 27 8.36 -14.49 -19.41
C ARG A 27 7.15 -14.49 -20.35
N ALA A 28 6.29 -15.50 -20.29
CA ALA A 28 5.04 -15.50 -21.05
C ALA A 28 3.95 -14.61 -20.40
N LEU A 29 4.16 -14.16 -19.17
CA LEU A 29 3.23 -13.25 -18.49
C LEU A 29 3.42 -11.82 -18.98
N ASP A 30 2.30 -11.14 -19.23
CA ASP A 30 2.26 -9.73 -19.61
C ASP A 30 2.36 -8.86 -18.35
N TYR A 31 3.51 -8.18 -18.19
CA TYR A 31 3.77 -7.32 -17.04
C TYR A 31 2.81 -6.12 -16.97
N GLU A 32 2.53 -5.47 -18.10
CA GLU A 32 1.63 -4.31 -18.13
C GLU A 32 0.23 -4.69 -17.68
N ARG A 33 -0.24 -5.86 -18.10
CA ARG A 33 -1.52 -6.41 -17.63
C ARG A 33 -1.50 -6.70 -16.13
N LEU A 34 -0.40 -7.23 -15.60
CA LEU A 34 -0.25 -7.47 -14.16
C LEU A 34 -0.18 -6.18 -13.33
N LEU A 35 0.28 -5.06 -13.92
CA LEU A 35 0.23 -3.77 -13.26
C LEU A 35 -1.19 -3.21 -13.14
N MET A 36 -2.09 -3.54 -14.09
CA MET A 36 -3.50 -3.13 -14.06
C MET A 36 -4.39 -4.09 -13.27
N ASN A 37 -4.10 -5.39 -13.33
CA ASN A 37 -4.84 -6.43 -12.62
C ASN A 37 -3.85 -7.38 -11.93
N PRO A 38 -3.35 -7.00 -10.73
CA PRO A 38 -2.28 -7.72 -10.08
C PRO A 38 -2.73 -9.08 -9.55
N THR A 39 -1.83 -10.05 -9.63
CA THR A 39 -2.03 -11.34 -8.98
C THR A 39 -1.91 -11.17 -7.47
N VAL A 40 -2.99 -11.52 -6.78
CA VAL A 40 -3.10 -11.52 -5.32
C VAL A 40 -3.15 -12.99 -4.86
N ASP A 41 -2.04 -13.49 -4.31
CA ASP A 41 -1.87 -14.89 -3.91
C ASP A 41 -1.45 -15.05 -2.43
N GLU A 42 -1.27 -16.30 -2.01
CA GLU A 42 -0.89 -16.65 -0.63
C GLU A 42 0.46 -16.08 -0.21
N GLU A 43 1.38 -15.87 -1.15
CA GLU A 43 2.70 -15.31 -0.83
C GLU A 43 2.56 -13.82 -0.45
N VAL A 44 1.76 -13.06 -1.19
CA VAL A 44 1.43 -11.67 -0.82
C VAL A 44 0.73 -11.63 0.54
N LEU A 45 -0.22 -12.55 0.77
CA LEU A 45 -1.00 -12.57 2.02
C LEU A 45 -0.09 -12.80 3.21
N LYS A 46 0.77 -13.83 3.12
CA LYS A 46 1.73 -14.19 4.15
C LYS A 46 2.72 -13.06 4.43
N ARG A 47 3.26 -12.42 3.40
CA ARG A 47 4.19 -11.27 3.57
C ARG A 47 3.49 -10.09 4.23
N PHE A 48 2.27 -9.77 3.79
CA PHE A 48 1.52 -8.62 4.29
C PHE A 48 1.07 -8.78 5.75
N THR A 49 0.37 -9.88 6.07
CA THR A 49 -0.16 -10.15 7.43
C THR A 49 0.93 -10.30 8.49
N ARG A 50 2.13 -10.76 8.11
CA ARG A 50 3.28 -10.90 9.01
C ARG A 50 4.10 -9.62 9.17
N HIS A 51 3.85 -8.60 8.36
CA HIS A 51 4.67 -7.40 8.36
C HIS A 51 4.47 -6.57 9.65
N LYS A 52 5.58 -6.07 10.24
CA LYS A 52 5.56 -5.32 11.50
C LYS A 52 4.66 -4.08 11.44
N LEU A 53 4.68 -3.37 10.31
CA LEU A 53 3.84 -2.19 10.09
C LEU A 53 2.34 -2.52 10.16
N VAL A 54 1.92 -3.65 9.57
CA VAL A 54 0.52 -4.09 9.62
C VAL A 54 0.11 -4.41 11.05
N ARG A 55 0.94 -5.16 11.78
CA ARG A 55 0.70 -5.48 13.20
C ARG A 55 0.57 -4.24 14.08
N LEU A 56 1.39 -3.21 13.83
CA LEU A 56 1.40 -1.99 14.62
C LEU A 56 0.19 -1.09 14.32
N TYR A 57 -0.15 -0.91 13.05
CA TYR A 57 -1.13 0.09 12.63
C TYR A 57 -2.52 -0.46 12.32
N CYS A 58 -2.63 -1.74 11.97
CA CYS A 58 -3.88 -2.41 11.58
C CYS A 58 -3.87 -3.90 12.00
N PRO A 59 -3.79 -4.21 13.31
CA PRO A 59 -3.65 -5.59 13.79
C PRO A 59 -4.81 -6.51 13.37
N TYR A 60 -6.02 -5.98 13.23
CA TYR A 60 -7.19 -6.72 12.75
C TYR A 60 -7.03 -7.26 11.33
N ILE A 61 -6.10 -6.72 10.54
CA ILE A 61 -5.81 -7.18 9.18
C ILE A 61 -4.90 -8.42 9.19
N CYS A 62 -4.22 -8.72 10.30
CA CYS A 62 -3.32 -9.87 10.38
C CYS A 62 -4.03 -11.21 10.20
N ASP A 63 -5.34 -11.28 10.50
CA ASP A 63 -6.14 -12.50 10.39
C ASP A 63 -7.01 -12.55 9.12
N ILE A 64 -6.80 -11.64 8.16
CA ILE A 64 -7.58 -11.69 6.92
C ILE A 64 -7.26 -12.94 6.12
N GLN A 65 -8.29 -13.46 5.45
CA GLN A 65 -8.12 -14.51 4.45
C GLN A 65 -7.79 -13.92 3.07
N LEU A 66 -7.25 -14.75 2.17
CA LEU A 66 -6.90 -14.35 0.81
C LEU A 66 -8.06 -13.66 0.07
N ARG A 67 -9.30 -14.14 0.27
CA ARG A 67 -10.50 -13.51 -0.29
C ARG A 67 -10.67 -12.07 0.20
N GLY A 68 -10.48 -11.84 1.50
CA GLY A 68 -10.53 -10.50 2.08
C GLY A 68 -9.45 -9.58 1.51
N MET A 69 -8.22 -10.10 1.34
CA MET A 69 -7.14 -9.32 0.74
C MET A 69 -7.44 -8.95 -0.72
N LYS A 70 -7.99 -9.88 -1.51
CA LYS A 70 -8.44 -9.61 -2.88
C LYS A 70 -9.49 -8.50 -2.91
N SER A 71 -10.44 -8.51 -1.97
CA SER A 71 -11.44 -7.44 -1.84
C SER A 71 -10.78 -6.10 -1.53
N ILE A 72 -9.83 -6.04 -0.60
CA ILE A 72 -9.12 -4.80 -0.25
C ILE A 72 -8.38 -4.25 -1.47
N VAL A 73 -7.68 -5.11 -2.23
CA VAL A 73 -6.98 -4.70 -3.45
C VAL A 73 -7.97 -4.18 -4.49
N GLN A 74 -9.08 -4.89 -4.70
CA GLN A 74 -10.13 -4.45 -5.62
C GLN A 74 -10.69 -3.09 -5.22
N ASP A 75 -10.93 -2.85 -3.93
CA ASP A 75 -11.44 -1.58 -3.42
C ASP A 75 -10.44 -0.44 -3.66
N ILE A 76 -9.14 -0.69 -3.46
CA ILE A 76 -8.07 0.29 -3.72
C ILE A 76 -8.07 0.69 -5.20
N PHE A 77 -8.14 -0.28 -6.12
CA PHE A 77 -8.15 -0.03 -7.56
C PHE A 77 -9.45 0.67 -8.00
N THR A 78 -10.59 0.27 -7.43
CA THR A 78 -11.91 0.84 -7.74
C THR A 78 -12.02 2.28 -7.25
N LYS A 79 -11.51 2.57 -6.04
CA LYS A 79 -11.41 3.94 -5.51
C LYS A 79 -10.52 4.82 -6.42
N GLY A 80 -9.51 4.21 -7.03
CA GLY A 80 -8.68 4.81 -8.06
C GLY A 80 -7.98 6.09 -7.59
N LEU A 81 -7.69 6.97 -8.56
CA LEU A 81 -7.09 8.28 -8.33
C LEU A 81 -8.16 9.35 -8.54
N LYS A 82 -8.55 10.07 -7.47
CA LYS A 82 -9.61 11.08 -7.51
C LYS A 82 -9.35 12.21 -8.52
N ASP A 83 -8.08 12.51 -8.79
CA ASP A 83 -7.64 13.60 -9.67
C ASP A 83 -7.21 13.13 -11.07
N ASN A 84 -7.66 11.95 -11.52
CA ASN A 84 -7.25 11.39 -12.80
C ASN A 84 -7.93 12.09 -13.99
N LYS A 85 -7.65 13.39 -14.17
CA LYS A 85 -8.25 14.27 -15.19
C LYS A 85 -7.76 14.02 -16.61
N GLY A 86 -6.82 13.08 -16.80
CA GLY A 86 -6.20 12.87 -18.11
C GLY A 86 -5.91 11.41 -18.39
N ASN A 87 -6.93 10.55 -18.49
CA ASN A 87 -6.86 9.21 -19.12
C ASN A 87 -5.67 8.29 -18.75
N VAL A 88 -4.93 8.56 -17.66
CA VAL A 88 -3.81 7.72 -17.25
C VAL A 88 -4.38 6.43 -16.66
N PRO A 89 -3.96 5.26 -17.14
CA PRO A 89 -4.46 4.00 -16.62
C PRO A 89 -4.13 3.86 -15.12
N VAL A 90 -5.11 3.43 -14.34
CA VAL A 90 -4.90 3.10 -12.93
C VAL A 90 -4.11 1.80 -12.86
N THR A 91 -2.84 1.92 -12.47
CA THR A 91 -1.91 0.81 -12.28
C THR A 91 -1.38 0.78 -10.86
N LEU A 92 -0.83 -0.36 -10.44
CA LEU A 92 -0.07 -0.52 -9.20
C LEU A 92 0.94 0.62 -8.99
N VAL A 93 1.68 1.00 -10.04
CA VAL A 93 2.71 2.05 -9.97
C VAL A 93 2.08 3.40 -9.71
N THR A 94 1.01 3.75 -10.44
CA THR A 94 0.33 5.05 -10.25
C THR A 94 -0.32 5.16 -8.87
N LEU A 95 -0.90 4.07 -8.36
CA LEU A 95 -1.48 4.00 -7.02
C LEU A 95 -0.39 4.10 -5.94
N ALA A 96 0.70 3.34 -6.07
CA ALA A 96 1.81 3.40 -5.12
C ALA A 96 2.40 4.81 -5.04
N ASN A 97 2.62 5.47 -6.19
CA ASN A 97 3.11 6.85 -6.24
C ASN A 97 2.12 7.86 -5.64
N HIS A 98 0.83 7.61 -5.71
CA HIS A 98 -0.18 8.45 -5.07
C HIS A 98 -0.12 8.32 -3.55
N TYR A 99 -0.20 7.11 -3.02
CA TYR A 99 -0.14 6.86 -1.57
C TYR A 99 1.22 7.24 -0.98
N TYR A 100 2.31 7.10 -1.74
CA TYR A 100 3.63 7.60 -1.33
C TYR A 100 3.63 9.12 -1.12
N ARG A 101 3.06 9.88 -2.07
CA ARG A 101 2.94 11.34 -1.94
C ARG A 101 2.07 11.75 -0.76
N GLN A 102 0.93 11.08 -0.57
CA GLN A 102 0.08 11.32 0.61
C GLN A 102 0.84 11.05 1.91
N ARG A 103 1.61 9.96 1.96
CA ARG A 103 2.39 9.61 3.14
C ARG A 103 3.47 10.63 3.46
N ILE A 104 4.17 11.15 2.45
CA ILE A 104 5.14 12.25 2.64
C ILE A 104 4.43 13.46 3.26
N GLN A 105 3.29 13.86 2.72
CA GLN A 105 2.55 15.02 3.22
C GLN A 105 2.10 14.83 4.68
N GLN A 106 1.62 13.63 5.04
CA GLN A 106 1.28 13.31 6.43
C GLN A 106 2.48 13.39 7.36
N LEU A 107 3.63 12.85 6.92
CA LEU A 107 4.87 12.90 7.71
C LEU A 107 5.31 14.34 7.95
N GLU A 108 5.34 15.17 6.90
CA GLU A 108 5.81 16.56 6.95
C GLU A 108 4.88 17.48 7.75
N LYS A 109 3.57 17.35 7.55
CA LYS A 109 2.59 18.30 8.07
C LYS A 109 2.00 17.90 9.42
N GLU A 110 2.03 16.61 9.77
CA GLU A 110 1.37 16.12 10.98
C GLU A 110 2.33 15.41 11.93
N GLU A 111 3.05 14.39 11.47
CA GLU A 111 3.82 13.53 12.38
C GLU A 111 5.12 14.18 12.87
N LEU A 112 5.89 14.82 11.99
CA LEU A 112 7.13 15.49 12.37
C LEU A 112 6.90 16.68 13.31
N PRO A 113 5.91 17.57 13.08
CA PRO A 113 5.59 18.63 14.03
C PRO A 113 5.21 18.11 15.42
N LYS A 114 4.31 17.11 15.49
CA LYS A 114 3.90 16.50 16.76
C LYS A 114 5.08 15.90 17.52
N LEU A 115 5.99 15.24 16.80
CA LEU A 115 7.19 14.67 17.42
C LEU A 115 8.12 15.76 17.98
N LYS A 116 8.30 16.88 17.27
CA LYS A 116 9.09 18.02 17.74
C LYS A 116 8.51 18.61 19.03
N GLU A 117 7.19 18.81 19.07
CA GLU A 117 6.49 19.32 20.25
C GLU A 117 6.66 18.36 21.44
N LEU A 118 6.50 17.06 21.23
CA LEU A 118 6.67 16.06 22.28
C LEU A 118 8.10 16.05 22.85
N ILE A 119 9.11 16.09 21.98
CA ILE A 119 10.52 16.17 22.40
C ILE A 119 10.78 17.45 23.21
N GLN A 120 10.29 18.60 22.75
CA GLN A 120 10.45 19.87 23.47
C GLN A 120 9.76 19.85 24.83
N SER A 121 8.57 19.26 24.93
CA SER A 121 7.85 19.14 26.20
C SER A 121 8.58 18.25 27.21
N ASN A 122 9.23 17.18 26.76
CA ASN A 122 9.98 16.26 27.61
C ASN A 122 11.39 16.76 27.99
N LEU A 123 11.93 17.76 27.28
CA LEU A 123 13.22 18.39 27.60
C LEU A 123 13.05 19.57 28.58
N ASN A 124 11.86 20.17 28.63
CA ASN A 124 11.55 21.33 29.46
C ASN A 124 10.78 20.97 30.75
N GLY A 125 10.52 19.68 31.00
CA GLY A 125 9.91 19.16 32.22
C GLY A 125 10.87 18.26 32.98
#